data_AF-A0A957EQQ4-F1
#
_entry.id   AF-A0A957EQQ4-F1
#
_cell.length_a   1.000
_cell.length_b   1.000
_cell.length_c   1.000
_cell.angle_alpha   90.00
_cell.angle_beta   90.00
_cell.angle_gamma   90.00
#
_symmetry.space_group_name_H-M   'P 1'
#
loop_
_entity.id
_entity.type
_entity.pdbx_description
1 polymer ?
#
loop_
_entity_poly.entity_id
_entity_poly.type
_entity_poly.pdbx_seq_one_letter_code
_entity_poly.pdbx_strand_id
1 'polypeptide(L)'
;MKSTLSLYNTLVTILGQYHKWLDKRHFYTLAWMVVGLIMSKTVNLTEWAPYVDSRAQYAQSSVRRFQRWLNNERINVHDLYGVIIQEALTEWGEATL
;
A
#
# COMPACT_ATOMS: atom_id res chain seq x y z
N MET A 1 1.80 -4.98 -16.67
CA MET A 1 2.39 -3.61 -16.67
C MET A 1 1.34 -2.50 -16.73
N LYS A 2 0.52 -2.36 -17.79
CA LYS A 2 -0.49 -1.28 -17.84
C LYS A 2 -1.50 -1.31 -16.68
N SER A 3 -2.02 -2.49 -16.32
CA SER A 3 -2.95 -2.65 -15.19
C SER A 3 -2.32 -2.29 -13.85
N THR A 4 -1.10 -2.77 -13.62
CA THR A 4 -0.29 -2.51 -12.43
C THR A 4 -0.06 -1.02 -12.19
N LEU A 5 0.32 -0.27 -13.23
CA LEU A 5 0.58 1.17 -13.13
C LEU A 5 -0.71 1.97 -12.91
N SER A 6 -1.80 1.57 -13.56
CA SER A 6 -3.13 2.17 -13.31
C SER A 6 -3.55 1.99 -11.86
N LEU A 7 -3.44 0.77 -11.33
CA LEU A 7 -3.79 0.46 -9.93
C LEU A 7 -2.90 1.25 -8.96
N TYR A 8 -1.59 1.30 -9.22
CA TYR A 8 -0.66 2.12 -8.44
C TYR A 8 -1.07 3.59 -8.41
N ASN A 9 -1.37 4.20 -9.57
CA ASN A 9 -1.76 5.59 -9.65
C ASN A 9 -3.08 5.87 -8.90
N THR A 10 -4.06 4.97 -9.01
CA THR A 10 -5.32 5.07 -8.26
C THR A 10 -5.08 5.02 -6.75
N LEU A 11 -4.31 4.04 -6.28
CA LEU A 11 -3.94 3.94 -4.87
C LEU A 11 -3.17 5.17 -4.41
N VAL A 12 -2.34 5.74 -5.29
CA VAL A 12 -1.58 6.93 -4.97
C VAL A 12 -2.50 8.13 -4.75
N THR A 13 -3.47 8.32 -5.62
CA THR A 13 -4.46 9.40 -5.46
C THR A 13 -5.24 9.25 -4.15
N ILE A 14 -5.74 8.04 -3.85
CA ILE A 14 -6.56 7.78 -2.66
C ILE A 14 -5.74 8.00 -1.38
N LEU A 15 -4.63 7.29 -1.24
CA LEU A 15 -3.82 7.33 -0.01
C LEU A 15 -3.13 8.69 0.18
N GLY A 16 -2.90 9.44 -0.90
CA GLY A 16 -2.32 10.79 -0.88
C GLY A 16 -3.26 11.86 -0.33
N GLN A 17 -4.57 11.62 -0.26
CA GLN A 17 -5.54 12.55 0.33
C GLN A 17 -5.42 12.63 1.86
N TYR A 18 -4.87 11.60 2.50
CA TYR A 18 -4.70 11.55 3.96
C TYR A 18 -3.52 12.39 4.42
N HIS A 19 -3.78 13.38 5.28
CA HIS A 19 -2.85 14.46 5.62
C HIS A 19 -1.77 14.11 6.68
N LYS A 20 -1.67 12.84 7.13
CA LYS A 20 -0.85 12.43 8.29
C LYS A 20 0.30 11.47 7.97
N TRP A 21 0.92 11.58 6.80
CA TRP A 21 2.12 10.81 6.50
C TRP A 21 3.36 11.44 7.15
N LEU A 22 4.04 10.68 8.02
CA LEU A 22 5.34 11.09 8.58
C LEU A 22 6.40 11.29 7.48
N ASP A 23 6.37 10.43 6.46
CA ASP A 23 7.20 10.53 5.26
C ASP A 23 6.37 10.09 4.05
N LYS A 24 6.33 10.92 3.00
CA LYS A 24 5.64 10.62 1.72
C LYS A 24 6.15 9.32 1.07
N ARG A 25 7.39 8.91 1.35
CA ARG A 25 7.98 7.66 0.85
C ARG A 25 7.31 6.41 1.43
N HIS A 26 6.79 6.49 2.65
CA HIS A 26 6.06 5.37 3.26
C HIS A 26 4.82 5.05 2.46
N PHE A 27 4.10 6.07 2.04
CA PHE A 27 2.90 5.93 1.25
C PHE A 27 3.18 5.31 -0.14
N TYR A 28 4.18 5.79 -0.89
CA TYR A 28 4.52 5.17 -2.18
C TYR A 28 4.93 3.71 -2.04
N THR A 29 5.61 3.36 -0.95
CA THR A 29 5.96 1.97 -0.65
C THR A 29 4.71 1.14 -0.36
N LEU A 30 3.77 1.66 0.42
CA LEU A 30 2.49 1.01 0.69
C LEU A 30 1.69 0.78 -0.60
N ALA A 31 1.60 1.77 -1.48
CA ALA A 31 0.90 1.62 -2.76
C ALA A 31 1.45 0.44 -3.57
N TRP A 32 2.78 0.29 -3.66
CA TRP A 32 3.41 -0.86 -4.31
C TRP A 32 3.15 -2.19 -3.60
N MET A 33 3.10 -2.20 -2.27
CA MET A 33 2.76 -3.40 -1.50
C MET A 33 1.32 -3.85 -1.77
N VAL A 34 0.37 -2.92 -1.81
CA VAL A 34 -1.04 -3.22 -2.12
C VAL A 34 -1.19 -3.73 -3.56
N VAL A 35 -0.49 -3.13 -4.52
CA VAL A 35 -0.42 -3.64 -5.91
C VAL A 35 0.13 -5.07 -5.93
N GLY A 36 1.25 -5.30 -5.24
CA GLY A 36 1.88 -6.62 -5.15
C GLY A 36 0.93 -7.67 -4.56
N LEU A 37 0.25 -7.33 -3.47
CA LEU A 37 -0.72 -8.21 -2.80
C LEU A 37 -1.90 -8.56 -3.72
N ILE A 38 -2.55 -7.56 -4.33
CA ILE A 38 -3.72 -7.76 -5.19
C ILE A 38 -3.35 -8.61 -6.42
N MET A 39 -2.21 -8.30 -7.06
CA MET A 39 -1.80 -8.96 -8.29
C MET A 39 -1.28 -10.38 -8.06
N SER A 40 -0.53 -10.60 -6.97
CA SER A 40 0.01 -11.92 -6.61
C SER A 40 -1.01 -12.83 -5.91
N LYS A 41 -2.04 -12.24 -5.29
CA LYS A 41 -3.05 -12.95 -4.47
C LYS A 41 -2.45 -13.72 -3.30
N THR A 42 -1.29 -13.32 -2.81
CA THR A 42 -0.58 -13.97 -1.71
C THR A 42 0.10 -12.94 -0.81
N VAL A 43 0.32 -13.29 0.45
CA VAL A 43 1.06 -12.46 1.42
C VAL A 43 2.58 -12.63 1.34
N ASN A 44 3.07 -13.51 0.46
CA ASN A 44 4.50 -13.72 0.27
C ASN A 44 5.14 -12.51 -0.45
N LEU A 45 5.97 -11.74 0.27
CA LEU A 45 6.62 -10.53 -0.24
C LEU A 45 7.48 -10.75 -1.48
N THR A 46 8.05 -11.94 -1.65
CA THR A 46 8.88 -12.27 -2.83
C THR A 46 8.02 -12.33 -4.09
N GLU A 47 6.79 -12.82 -3.98
CA GLU A 47 5.82 -12.92 -5.08
C GLU A 47 5.29 -11.55 -5.50
N TRP A 48 5.52 -10.50 -4.71
CA TRP A 48 5.12 -9.13 -5.05
C TRP A 48 6.09 -8.47 -6.02
N ALA A 49 7.37 -8.85 -5.98
CA ALA A 49 8.45 -8.17 -6.70
C ALA A 49 8.23 -8.06 -8.22
N PRO A 50 7.68 -9.06 -8.94
CA PRO A 50 7.39 -8.95 -10.37
C PRO A 50 6.35 -7.88 -10.72
N TYR A 51 5.52 -7.44 -9.77
CA TYR A 51 4.45 -6.46 -9.97
C TYR A 51 4.85 -5.05 -9.56
N VAL A 52 6.11 -4.83 -9.20
CA VAL A 52 6.58 -3.55 -8.67
C VAL A 52 7.44 -2.87 -9.71
N ASP A 53 6.97 -1.74 -10.23
CA ASP A 53 7.76 -0.91 -11.12
C ASP A 53 8.65 0.02 -10.27
N SER A 54 9.96 -0.27 -10.26
CA SER A 54 10.89 0.53 -9.49
C SER A 54 12.25 0.61 -10.17
N ARG A 55 13.02 1.66 -9.83
CA ARG A 55 14.41 1.83 -10.27
C ARG A 55 15.38 0.79 -9.69
N ALA A 56 14.92 -0.10 -8.80
CA ALA A 56 15.80 -1.11 -8.20
C ALA A 56 16.15 -2.18 -9.24
N GLN A 57 17.44 -2.41 -9.46
CA GLN A 57 17.92 -3.44 -10.38
C GLN A 57 17.69 -4.87 -9.88
N TYR A 58 17.56 -5.03 -8.55
CA TYR A 58 17.38 -6.34 -7.91
C TYR A 58 16.02 -6.41 -7.20
N ALA A 59 15.26 -7.47 -7.48
CA ALA A 59 13.99 -7.77 -6.81
C ALA A 59 14.13 -7.79 -5.27
N GLN A 60 15.25 -8.31 -4.76
CA GLN A 60 15.54 -8.38 -3.33
C GLN A 60 15.55 -6.99 -2.65
N SER A 61 15.94 -5.93 -3.36
CA SER A 61 15.92 -4.57 -2.81
C SER A 61 14.51 -4.08 -2.54
N SER A 62 13.54 -4.45 -3.39
CA SER A 62 12.11 -4.17 -3.18
C SER A 62 11.57 -4.97 -2.01
N VAL A 63 11.88 -6.26 -1.93
CA VAL A 63 11.47 -7.13 -0.80
C VAL A 63 11.98 -6.59 0.54
N ARG A 64 13.26 -6.21 0.63
CA ARG A 64 13.84 -5.59 1.84
C ARG A 64 13.17 -4.26 2.18
N ARG A 65 12.74 -3.49 1.19
CA ARG A 65 11.99 -2.24 1.42
C ARG A 65 10.63 -2.53 2.05
N PHE A 66 9.92 -3.54 1.56
CA PHE A 66 8.63 -3.96 2.12
C PHE A 66 8.77 -4.47 3.55
N GLN A 67 9.77 -5.32 3.81
CA GLN A 67 10.07 -5.78 5.16
C GLN A 67 10.37 -4.63 6.12
N ARG A 68 11.21 -3.68 5.71
CA ARG A 68 11.50 -2.49 6.54
C ARG A 68 10.28 -1.64 6.80
N TRP A 69 9.37 -1.51 5.83
CA TRP A 69 8.13 -0.77 6.00
C TRP A 69 7.21 -1.45 7.02
N LEU A 70 6.99 -2.76 6.87
CA LEU A 70 6.13 -3.56 7.77
C LEU A 70 6.65 -3.60 9.21
N ASN A 71 7.97 -3.60 9.37
CA ASN A 71 8.61 -3.62 10.69
C ASN A 71 8.95 -2.21 11.22
N ASN A 72 8.44 -1.14 10.58
CA ASN A 72 8.72 0.23 11.02
C ASN A 72 7.79 0.64 12.15
N GLU A 73 8.27 0.59 13.39
CA GLU A 73 7.54 1.00 14.60
C GLU A 73 7.07 2.47 14.57
N ARG A 74 7.67 3.31 13.72
CA ARG A 74 7.24 4.71 13.55
C ARG A 74 5.97 4.86 12.70
N ILE A 75 5.53 3.79 12.04
CA ILE A 75 4.28 3.78 11.29
C ILE A 75 3.17 3.33 12.23
N ASN A 76 2.40 4.29 12.74
CA ASN A 76 1.20 3.98 13.51
C ASN A 76 0.08 3.52 12.57
N VAL A 77 -0.12 2.20 12.51
CA VAL A 77 -1.13 1.53 11.68
C VAL A 77 -2.53 2.02 12.02
N HIS A 78 -2.84 2.28 13.29
CA HIS A 78 -4.16 2.76 13.71
C HIS A 78 -4.43 4.19 13.21
N ASP A 79 -3.44 5.08 13.33
CA ASP A 79 -3.58 6.44 12.81
C ASP A 79 -3.68 6.46 11.28
N LEU A 80 -2.99 5.52 10.63
CA LEU A 80 -2.91 5.44 9.19
C LEU A 80 -4.17 4.87 8.55
N TYR A 81 -4.60 3.69 8.99
CA TYR A 81 -5.76 3.01 8.41
C TYR A 81 -7.07 3.37 9.10
N GLY A 82 -7.03 3.88 10.34
CA GLY A 82 -8.24 4.18 11.10
C GLY A 82 -9.16 5.14 10.36
N VAL A 83 -8.61 6.23 9.80
CA VAL A 83 -9.39 7.21 9.03
C VAL A 83 -9.95 6.59 7.74
N ILE A 84 -9.12 5.82 7.03
CA ILE A 84 -9.50 5.15 5.76
C ILE A 84 -10.63 4.14 6.00
N ILE A 85 -10.49 3.31 7.03
CA ILE A 85 -11.47 2.29 7.39
C ILE A 85 -12.76 2.95 7.88
N GLN A 86 -12.67 3.98 8.72
CA GLN A 86 -13.85 4.71 9.18
C GLN A 86 -14.62 5.31 8.00
N GLU A 87 -13.94 5.99 7.07
CA GLU A 87 -14.54 6.54 5.87
C GLU A 87 -15.19 5.45 5.02
N ALA A 88 -14.50 4.35 4.73
CA ALA A 88 -15.07 3.22 3.98
C ALA A 88 -16.28 2.58 4.67
N LEU A 89 -16.30 2.55 6.01
CA LEU A 89 -17.41 2.02 6.79
C LEU A 89 -18.59 2.99 6.90
N THR A 90 -18.42 4.30 6.67
CA THR A 90 -19.55 5.25 6.69
C THR A 90 -20.59 4.91 5.62
N GLU A 91 -20.15 4.47 4.44
CA GLU A 91 -21.04 4.01 3.37
C GLU A 91 -21.78 2.71 3.74
N TRP A 92 -21.24 1.92 4.67
CA TRP A 92 -21.82 0.65 5.08
C TRP A 92 -22.87 0.81 6.20
N GLY A 93 -22.88 1.95 6.90
CA GLY A 93 -23.74 2.21 8.05
C GLY A 93 -25.23 2.40 7.76
N GLU A 94 -25.63 2.61 6.49
CA GLU A 94 -27.06 2.67 6.13
C GLU A 94 -27.66 1.29 5.77
N ALA A 95 -26.82 0.27 5.57
CA ALA A 95 -27.26 -1.11 5.41
C ALA A 95 -27.26 -1.82 6.78
N THR A 96 -28.23 -1.46 7.64
CA THR A 96 -28.53 -2.28 8.81
C THR A 96 -29.39 -3.47 8.38
N LEU A 97 -29.01 -4.67 8.81
CA LEU A 97 -29.76 -5.93 8.63
C LEU A 97 -31.22 -5.82 9.13
#